data_AF-A0A5C4VWZ8-F1
#
_entry.id   AF-A0A5C4VWZ8-F1
#
_cell.length_a   1.000
_cell.length_b   1.000
_cell.length_c   1.000
_cell.angle_alpha   90.00
_cell.angle_beta   90.00
_cell.angle_gamma   90.00
#
_symmetry.space_group_name_H-M   'P 1'
#
loop_
_entity.id
_entity.type
_entity.pdbx_description
1 polymer ?
#
loop_
_entity_poly.entity_id
_entity_poly.type
_entity_poly.pdbx_seq_one_letter_code
_entity_poly.pdbx_strand_id
1 'polypeptide(L)'
;MAEEDTDYSNFESDVEYVDEGLKTKLVEAMIDAYMLREVGPIYEGSCDEGRFHYSDGPYYAGGPVARYYVSYPDGNWTKDGGYWHDDDEAADATPFDAKSQVYEPIRSAVDQALTPMMNAPRPDDFDSQIAAIQSVIQELSISGEVRTKGTGSATTVEVGNQLVPLYVSEIRNELSDLNGVAMIRLREVYGADRIEDVMTGLNALSVVAGVLVAGEKQTWARFHRDFHKLIDGAASDFHAFSKGDGVSAGEVFDIVMSVADASGLLSLPTKVASAIGKATTIGGIIEGWLPPPPEPHDYTLDGSSYDALSSSFWTAVVDLATDVENTELTFNDCAVKAVQEATTPNGVVRTSFDLKNPSEFLNSGEHGIYYDENGAKGDEIVIDGALRRIAGRYEALGDHCRAVSNKLLAAPDKGQWSRDFVGGSGLTHGHFPSFEGLVEGLAELLRGNADEMHSVGEKCLLVLHDFITTDAASKSDMKRIDNELDRAAEDVVRQAEKDVV
;
A
#
# COMPACT_ATOMS: atom_id res chain seq x y z
N MET A 1 27.34 4.97 -15.55
CA MET A 1 25.93 4.65 -15.30
C MET A 1 25.37 5.91 -14.70
N ALA A 2 24.50 6.58 -15.46
CA ALA A 2 23.90 7.83 -15.03
C ALA A 2 22.99 7.53 -13.85
N GLU A 3 23.14 8.27 -12.76
CA GLU A 3 22.10 8.43 -11.75
C GLU A 3 20.95 9.17 -12.46
N GLU A 4 19.86 8.46 -12.74
CA GLU A 4 18.59 9.10 -13.00
C GLU A 4 18.19 9.81 -11.71
N ASP A 5 18.17 11.14 -11.75
CA ASP A 5 17.49 11.98 -10.77
C ASP A 5 16.00 11.59 -10.81
N THR A 6 15.61 10.61 -9.99
CA THR A 6 14.20 10.40 -9.67
C THR A 6 13.77 11.60 -8.84
N ASP A 7 13.07 12.54 -9.47
CA ASP A 7 12.48 13.69 -8.78
C ASP A 7 11.51 13.17 -7.71
N TYR A 8 11.82 13.37 -6.42
CA TYR A 8 10.99 12.92 -5.30
C TYR A 8 10.11 14.05 -4.73
N SER A 9 9.79 15.08 -5.53
CA SER A 9 8.77 16.09 -5.19
C SER A 9 7.33 15.70 -5.62
N ASN A 10 7.16 14.46 -6.11
CA ASN A 10 6.10 14.01 -7.04
C ASN A 10 4.78 13.50 -6.44
N PHE A 11 4.22 14.12 -5.40
CA PHE A 11 2.75 14.04 -5.29
C PHE A 11 2.18 15.12 -6.19
N GLU A 12 1.42 14.73 -7.21
CA GLU A 12 0.64 15.67 -8.01
C GLU A 12 -0.39 16.34 -7.10
N SER A 13 -0.06 17.50 -6.54
CA SER A 13 -0.92 18.22 -5.60
C SER A 13 -2.09 18.92 -6.29
N ASP A 14 -1.97 19.13 -7.60
CA ASP A 14 -2.97 19.79 -8.45
C ASP A 14 -3.44 18.80 -9.53
N VAL A 15 -4.36 17.90 -9.15
CA VAL A 15 -5.04 17.01 -10.09
C VAL A 15 -6.25 17.75 -10.66
N GLU A 16 -6.24 17.96 -11.98
CA GLU A 16 -7.42 18.43 -12.71
C GLU A 16 -8.37 17.26 -12.95
N TYR A 17 -9.66 17.48 -12.66
CA TYR A 17 -10.70 16.46 -12.80
C TYR A 17 -11.56 16.78 -14.02
N VAL A 18 -11.96 15.74 -14.75
CA VAL A 18 -13.01 15.88 -15.77
C VAL A 18 -14.31 16.28 -15.06
N ASP A 19 -14.86 17.43 -15.44
CA ASP A 19 -16.15 17.90 -14.97
C ASP A 19 -17.22 17.80 -16.08
N GLU A 20 -18.48 18.10 -15.71
CA GLU A 20 -19.59 18.11 -16.67
C GLU A 20 -19.39 19.12 -17.81
N GLY A 21 -18.62 20.20 -17.58
CA GLY A 21 -18.30 21.19 -18.60
C GLY A 21 -17.38 20.62 -19.67
N LEU A 22 -16.29 19.96 -19.27
CA LEU A 22 -15.37 19.31 -20.19
C LEU A 22 -16.04 18.14 -20.93
N LYS A 23 -16.84 17.34 -20.24
CA LYS A 23 -17.65 16.29 -20.88
C LYS A 23 -18.60 16.88 -21.94
N THR A 24 -19.27 18.00 -21.62
CA THR A 24 -20.16 18.69 -22.58
C THR A 24 -19.40 19.17 -23.81
N LYS A 25 -18.21 19.76 -23.63
CA LYS A 25 -17.36 20.18 -24.76
C LYS A 25 -17.01 19.02 -25.69
N LEU A 26 -16.66 17.85 -25.14
CA LEU A 26 -16.42 16.65 -25.95
C LEU A 26 -17.66 16.25 -26.74
N VAL A 27 -18.84 16.19 -26.09
CA VAL A 27 -20.11 15.85 -26.77
C VAL A 27 -20.39 16.80 -27.92
N GLU A 28 -20.23 18.10 -27.70
CA GLU A 28 -20.43 19.13 -28.72
C GLU A 28 -19.43 18.98 -29.87
N ALA A 29 -18.15 18.75 -29.58
CA ALA A 29 -17.13 18.53 -30.60
C ALA A 29 -17.41 17.27 -31.45
N MET A 30 -17.83 16.17 -30.82
CA MET A 30 -18.23 14.94 -31.52
C MET A 30 -19.46 15.16 -32.41
N ILE A 31 -20.46 15.92 -31.93
CA ILE A 31 -21.64 16.27 -32.72
C ILE A 31 -21.24 17.15 -33.90
N ASP A 32 -20.43 18.18 -33.69
CA ASP A 32 -19.94 19.07 -34.76
C ASP A 32 -19.18 18.28 -35.83
N ALA A 33 -18.28 17.38 -35.42
CA ALA A 33 -17.55 16.47 -36.29
C ALA A 33 -18.49 15.62 -37.15
N TYR A 34 -19.45 14.94 -36.53
CA TYR A 34 -20.39 14.08 -37.23
C TYR A 34 -21.27 14.87 -38.21
N MET A 35 -21.86 15.96 -37.73
CA MET A 35 -22.76 16.80 -38.51
C MET A 35 -22.08 17.41 -39.74
N LEU A 36 -20.84 17.89 -39.62
CA LEU A 36 -20.14 18.55 -40.73
C LEU A 36 -19.44 17.59 -41.69
N ARG A 37 -19.17 16.34 -41.28
CA ARG A 37 -18.35 15.40 -42.08
C ARG A 37 -19.10 14.18 -42.58
N GLU A 38 -20.07 13.68 -41.82
CA GLU A 38 -20.82 12.47 -42.18
C GLU A 38 -22.22 12.81 -42.74
N VAL A 39 -22.84 13.89 -42.25
CA VAL A 39 -24.14 14.35 -42.78
C VAL A 39 -23.91 15.18 -44.05
N GLY A 40 -23.75 14.50 -45.18
CA GLY A 40 -23.31 15.09 -46.46
C GLY A 40 -23.99 16.40 -46.93
N PRO A 41 -25.29 16.66 -46.65
CA PRO A 41 -25.92 17.95 -47.00
C PRO A 41 -25.64 19.12 -46.04
N ILE A 42 -25.06 18.89 -44.87
CA ILE A 42 -24.69 19.93 -43.91
C ILE A 42 -23.32 20.53 -44.31
N TYR A 43 -23.19 21.85 -44.31
CA TYR A 43 -21.98 22.51 -44.82
C TYR A 43 -21.39 23.58 -43.88
N GLU A 44 -22.13 24.05 -42.89
CA GLU A 44 -21.65 25.01 -41.88
C GLU A 44 -22.51 24.93 -40.60
N GLY A 45 -22.02 25.50 -39.51
CA GLY A 45 -22.70 25.56 -38.21
C GLY A 45 -21.95 24.79 -37.11
N SER A 46 -22.44 24.92 -35.87
CA SER A 46 -21.88 24.26 -34.69
C SER A 46 -22.90 24.22 -33.55
N CYS A 47 -22.61 23.40 -32.53
CA CYS A 47 -23.34 23.41 -31.27
C CYS A 47 -23.30 24.79 -30.59
N ASP A 48 -22.15 25.48 -30.61
CA ASP A 48 -21.96 26.84 -30.07
C ASP A 48 -22.85 27.87 -30.78
N GLU A 49 -23.02 27.76 -32.10
CA GLU A 49 -23.91 28.62 -32.89
C GLU A 49 -25.40 28.25 -32.69
N GLY A 50 -25.66 27.11 -32.05
CA GLY A 50 -27.00 26.58 -31.81
C GLY A 50 -27.69 26.06 -33.07
N ARG A 51 -26.97 25.86 -34.18
CA ARG A 51 -27.55 25.44 -35.46
C ARG A 51 -26.54 24.88 -36.45
N PHE A 52 -27.03 23.98 -37.31
CA PHE A 52 -26.30 23.46 -38.48
C PHE A 52 -27.07 23.74 -39.76
N HIS A 53 -26.39 24.30 -40.75
CA HIS A 53 -26.97 24.72 -42.02
C HIS A 53 -26.92 23.60 -43.05
N TYR A 54 -28.06 23.39 -43.70
CA TYR A 54 -28.30 22.35 -44.70
C TYR A 54 -28.45 22.96 -46.10
N SER A 55 -27.78 22.35 -47.07
CA SER A 55 -27.89 22.70 -48.48
C SER A 55 -28.61 21.58 -49.24
N ASP A 56 -29.74 21.92 -49.85
CA ASP A 56 -30.48 21.03 -50.74
C ASP A 56 -29.83 20.99 -52.15
N GLY A 57 -28.58 20.53 -52.23
CA GLY A 57 -27.84 20.27 -53.47
C GLY A 57 -27.57 21.46 -54.42
N PRO A 58 -26.83 21.24 -55.52
CA PRO A 58 -26.58 22.27 -56.54
C PRO A 58 -27.85 22.50 -57.38
N TYR A 59 -28.44 23.68 -57.24
CA TYR A 59 -29.67 24.08 -57.94
C TYR A 59 -29.41 24.35 -59.43
N TYR A 60 -30.09 23.59 -60.31
CA TYR A 60 -30.31 24.01 -61.69
C TYR A 60 -31.43 25.09 -61.71
N ALA A 61 -31.08 26.29 -62.21
CA ALA A 61 -31.99 27.37 -62.64
C ALA A 61 -32.65 28.27 -61.55
N GLY A 62 -31.90 29.26 -61.05
CA GLY A 62 -32.38 30.65 -60.92
C GLY A 62 -33.35 31.04 -59.78
N GLY A 63 -33.71 30.16 -58.85
CA GLY A 63 -34.51 30.49 -57.66
C GLY A 63 -33.68 30.95 -56.45
N PRO A 64 -34.26 31.71 -55.49
CA PRO A 64 -33.61 32.00 -54.21
C PRO A 64 -33.42 30.68 -53.44
N VAL A 65 -32.18 30.42 -53.00
CA VAL A 65 -31.83 29.20 -52.25
C VAL A 65 -32.59 29.22 -50.92
N ALA A 66 -33.51 28.27 -50.73
CA ALA A 66 -34.08 28.01 -49.42
C ALA A 66 -32.97 27.49 -48.52
N ARG A 67 -32.62 28.28 -47.51
CA ARG A 67 -31.67 27.84 -46.48
C ARG A 67 -32.47 27.12 -45.41
N TYR A 68 -32.06 25.90 -45.09
CA TYR A 68 -32.60 25.16 -43.96
C TYR A 68 -31.51 25.08 -42.90
N TYR A 69 -31.91 25.06 -41.64
CA TYR A 69 -31.01 24.71 -40.56
C TYR A 69 -31.72 23.81 -39.57
N VAL A 70 -30.95 22.95 -38.92
CA VAL A 70 -31.39 22.16 -37.78
C VAL A 70 -30.83 22.81 -36.51
N SER A 71 -31.70 23.08 -35.54
CA SER A 71 -31.31 23.71 -34.28
C SER A 71 -30.64 22.72 -33.33
N TYR A 72 -29.59 23.14 -32.63
CA TYR A 72 -29.05 22.46 -31.46
C TYR A 72 -29.55 23.14 -30.18
N PRO A 73 -29.90 22.39 -29.10
CA PRO A 73 -29.87 20.93 -28.95
C PRO A 73 -31.18 20.24 -29.37
N ASP A 74 -32.20 20.99 -29.80
CA ASP A 74 -33.56 20.45 -29.95
C ASP A 74 -33.77 19.58 -31.21
N GLY A 75 -32.89 19.68 -32.22
CA GLY A 75 -32.99 18.94 -33.47
C GLY A 75 -34.11 19.42 -34.42
N ASN A 76 -34.71 20.59 -34.16
CA ASN A 76 -35.82 21.11 -34.96
C ASN A 76 -35.34 21.71 -36.29
N TRP A 77 -36.00 21.35 -37.38
CA TRP A 77 -35.76 21.91 -38.70
C TRP A 77 -36.48 23.24 -38.92
N THR A 78 -35.75 24.25 -39.37
CA THR A 78 -36.28 25.57 -39.67
C THR A 78 -35.85 26.01 -41.07
N LYS A 79 -36.76 26.64 -41.81
CA LYS A 79 -36.45 27.34 -43.06
C LYS A 79 -36.11 28.79 -42.73
N ASP A 80 -35.08 29.35 -43.36
CA ASP A 80 -34.63 30.72 -43.12
C ASP A 80 -35.78 31.69 -43.49
N GLY A 81 -36.57 32.12 -42.47
CA GLY A 81 -37.82 32.89 -42.63
C GLY A 81 -39.13 32.24 -42.11
N GLY A 82 -39.12 31.03 -41.54
CA GLY A 82 -40.30 30.39 -40.93
C GLY A 82 -40.12 28.90 -40.56
N TYR A 83 -40.95 28.37 -39.66
CA TYR A 83 -40.90 26.94 -39.30
C TYR A 83 -41.19 26.06 -40.51
N TRP A 84 -40.45 24.96 -40.65
CA TRP A 84 -40.80 23.89 -41.58
C TRP A 84 -41.97 23.13 -40.95
N HIS A 85 -43.14 23.14 -41.59
CA HIS A 85 -44.29 22.37 -41.13
C HIS A 85 -44.26 21.01 -41.84
N ASP A 86 -44.44 19.93 -41.07
CA ASP A 86 -44.56 18.55 -41.57
C ASP A 86 -45.71 18.37 -42.59
N ASP A 87 -46.60 19.36 -42.75
CA ASP A 87 -47.73 19.33 -43.68
C ASP A 87 -47.35 19.62 -45.15
N ASP A 88 -46.08 19.96 -45.47
CA ASP A 88 -45.59 20.07 -46.86
C ASP A 88 -45.22 18.66 -47.40
N GLU A 89 -46.24 17.82 -47.54
CA GLU A 89 -46.27 16.39 -47.90
C GLU A 89 -45.76 16.06 -49.34
N ALA A 90 -44.93 16.91 -49.97
CA ALA A 90 -44.61 16.81 -51.39
C ALA A 90 -43.12 16.82 -51.77
N ALA A 91 -42.18 16.59 -50.84
CA ALA A 91 -40.80 16.31 -51.18
C ALA A 91 -40.33 15.03 -50.48
N ASP A 92 -39.94 14.02 -51.27
CA ASP A 92 -39.48 12.67 -50.89
C ASP A 92 -38.19 12.63 -50.02
N ALA A 93 -37.85 13.69 -49.30
CA ALA A 93 -36.74 13.76 -48.36
C ALA A 93 -37.25 14.29 -47.03
N THR A 94 -37.79 13.41 -46.16
CA THR A 94 -37.95 13.75 -44.75
C THR A 94 -36.59 14.16 -44.20
N PRO A 95 -36.45 15.38 -43.65
CA PRO A 95 -35.23 15.77 -42.95
C PRO A 95 -34.94 14.74 -41.86
N PHE A 96 -33.69 14.29 -41.75
CA PHE A 96 -33.34 13.29 -40.75
C PHE A 96 -33.53 13.86 -39.33
N ASP A 97 -33.88 13.00 -38.37
CA ASP A 97 -34.08 13.41 -36.99
C ASP A 97 -32.72 13.54 -36.29
N ALA A 98 -32.15 14.75 -36.33
CA ALA A 98 -30.82 15.01 -35.75
C ALA A 98 -30.77 14.73 -34.25
N LYS A 99 -31.88 14.95 -33.53
CA LYS A 99 -31.92 14.71 -32.08
C LYS A 99 -31.82 13.23 -31.76
N SER A 100 -32.69 12.39 -32.34
CA SER A 100 -32.70 10.96 -32.02
C SER A 100 -31.62 10.15 -32.73
N GLN A 101 -31.12 10.63 -33.88
CA GLN A 101 -30.14 9.89 -34.68
C GLN A 101 -28.68 10.32 -34.43
N VAL A 102 -28.44 11.53 -33.91
CA VAL A 102 -27.08 12.06 -33.70
C VAL A 102 -26.88 12.56 -32.27
N TYR A 103 -27.65 13.54 -31.81
CA TYR A 103 -27.37 14.25 -30.56
C TYR A 103 -27.50 13.35 -29.32
N GLU A 104 -28.65 12.67 -29.17
CA GLU A 104 -28.88 11.79 -28.02
C GLU A 104 -28.03 10.51 -28.05
N PRO A 105 -27.81 9.83 -29.21
CA PRO A 105 -26.90 8.70 -29.27
C PRO A 105 -25.46 9.05 -28.87
N ILE A 106 -24.91 10.17 -29.35
CA ILE A 106 -23.56 10.61 -28.98
C ILE A 106 -23.50 10.95 -27.49
N ARG A 107 -24.46 11.76 -27.00
CA ARG A 107 -24.55 12.11 -25.57
C ARG A 107 -24.64 10.86 -24.69
N SER A 108 -25.51 9.91 -25.04
CA SER A 108 -25.70 8.68 -24.30
C SER A 108 -24.45 7.80 -24.31
N ALA A 109 -23.72 7.73 -25.43
CA ALA A 109 -22.46 6.97 -25.51
C ALA A 109 -21.39 7.58 -24.60
N VAL A 110 -21.25 8.91 -24.62
CA VAL A 110 -20.33 9.65 -23.75
C VAL A 110 -20.71 9.50 -22.28
N ASP A 111 -21.98 9.68 -21.92
CA ASP A 111 -22.42 9.54 -20.54
C ASP A 111 -22.21 8.11 -20.02
N GLN A 112 -22.53 7.10 -20.84
CA GLN A 112 -22.38 5.69 -20.45
C GLN A 112 -20.92 5.31 -20.21
N ALA A 113 -19.99 5.80 -21.04
CA ALA A 113 -18.59 5.46 -20.95
C ALA A 113 -17.83 6.29 -19.89
N LEU A 114 -18.06 7.60 -19.86
CA LEU A 114 -17.23 8.53 -19.08
C LEU A 114 -17.75 8.77 -17.66
N THR A 115 -19.06 8.74 -17.42
CA THR A 115 -19.61 9.01 -16.07
C THR A 115 -19.06 8.05 -15.00
N PRO A 116 -18.95 6.73 -15.25
CA PRO A 116 -18.32 5.81 -14.30
C PRO A 116 -16.87 6.18 -13.96
N MET A 117 -16.12 6.68 -14.96
CA MET A 117 -14.72 7.08 -14.81
C MET A 117 -14.58 8.41 -14.06
N MET A 118 -15.51 9.36 -14.27
CA MET A 118 -15.58 10.61 -13.49
C MET A 118 -15.87 10.36 -12.01
N ASN A 119 -16.54 9.26 -11.68
CA ASN A 119 -16.84 8.83 -10.31
C ASN A 119 -15.77 7.90 -9.72
N ALA A 120 -14.62 7.76 -10.38
CA ALA A 120 -13.49 7.01 -9.86
C ALA A 120 -13.01 7.53 -8.48
N PRO A 121 -12.37 6.68 -7.65
CA PRO A 121 -11.77 7.10 -6.39
C PRO A 121 -10.89 8.33 -6.54
N ARG A 122 -10.93 9.22 -5.55
CA ARG A 122 -10.06 10.40 -5.51
C ARG A 122 -8.79 10.08 -4.73
N PRO A 123 -7.64 10.66 -5.10
CA PRO A 123 -6.39 10.46 -4.37
C PRO A 123 -6.50 10.76 -2.86
N ASP A 124 -7.30 11.74 -2.48
CA ASP A 124 -7.46 12.14 -1.07
C ASP A 124 -8.28 11.13 -0.25
N ASP A 125 -9.04 10.24 -0.89
CA ASP A 125 -9.81 9.19 -0.21
C ASP A 125 -8.90 8.19 0.53
N PHE A 126 -7.63 8.11 0.13
CA PHE A 126 -6.62 7.20 0.68
C PHE A 126 -5.84 7.77 1.88
N ASP A 127 -5.93 9.08 2.14
CA ASP A 127 -5.08 9.76 3.14
C ASP A 127 -5.23 9.20 4.54
N SER A 128 -6.46 8.86 4.94
CA SER A 128 -6.73 8.30 6.26
C SER A 128 -6.11 6.92 6.45
N GLN A 129 -6.06 6.11 5.38
CA GLN A 129 -5.43 4.79 5.40
C GLN A 129 -3.91 4.91 5.43
N ILE A 130 -3.34 5.78 4.59
CA ILE A 130 -1.91 6.07 4.57
C ILE A 130 -1.45 6.52 5.96
N ALA A 131 -2.17 7.47 6.59
CA ALA A 131 -1.83 7.96 7.92
C ALA A 131 -1.90 6.86 8.99
N ALA A 132 -2.90 5.98 8.93
CA ALA A 132 -3.03 4.85 9.84
C ALA A 132 -1.84 3.88 9.73
N ILE A 133 -1.45 3.51 8.50
CA ILE A 133 -0.33 2.60 8.25
C ILE A 133 1.01 3.27 8.61
N GLN A 134 1.19 4.56 8.28
CA GLN A 134 2.39 5.31 8.66
C GLN A 134 2.60 5.33 10.19
N SER A 135 1.52 5.47 10.96
CA SER A 135 1.59 5.36 12.43
C SER A 135 2.11 3.98 12.87
N VAL A 136 1.62 2.90 12.23
CA VAL A 136 2.08 1.53 12.50
C VAL A 136 3.56 1.34 12.14
N ILE A 137 3.98 1.82 10.96
CA ILE A 137 5.39 1.78 10.51
C ILE A 137 6.30 2.47 11.54
N GLN A 138 5.91 3.63 12.05
CA GLN A 138 6.68 4.37 13.05
C GLN A 138 6.76 3.62 14.38
N GLU A 139 5.66 2.98 14.81
CA GLU A 139 5.59 2.23 16.06
C GLU A 139 6.37 0.90 16.03
N LEU A 140 6.53 0.28 14.86
CA LEU A 140 7.32 -0.94 14.67
C LEU A 140 8.79 -0.68 14.38
N SER A 141 9.18 0.58 14.14
CA SER A 141 10.55 0.93 13.81
C SER A 141 11.50 0.67 14.98
N ILE A 142 12.59 -0.05 14.72
CA ILE A 142 13.66 -0.40 15.68
C ILE A 142 14.87 0.56 15.64
N SER A 143 14.83 1.65 14.88
CA SER A 143 15.88 2.67 14.90
C SER A 143 15.59 3.74 15.95
N GLY A 144 16.26 3.67 17.11
CA GLY A 144 15.99 4.51 18.28
C GLY A 144 16.50 5.96 18.23
N GLU A 145 17.43 6.32 17.35
CA GLU A 145 17.89 7.71 17.19
C GLU A 145 18.43 7.94 15.78
N VAL A 146 18.02 9.05 15.15
CA VAL A 146 18.63 9.52 13.90
C VAL A 146 19.33 10.85 14.15
N ARG A 147 20.67 10.84 14.13
CA ARG A 147 21.50 12.04 14.22
C ARG A 147 21.52 12.77 12.88
N THR A 148 20.79 13.87 12.76
CA THR A 148 20.91 14.75 11.60
C THR A 148 22.14 15.66 11.72
N LYS A 149 23.09 15.53 10.78
CA LYS A 149 24.12 16.55 10.54
C LYS A 149 23.54 17.65 9.65
N GLY A 150 22.90 18.65 10.26
CA GLY A 150 22.69 19.94 9.62
C GLY A 150 23.95 20.80 9.75
N THR A 151 24.21 21.65 8.75
CA THR A 151 25.29 22.65 8.77
C THR A 151 25.07 23.67 9.90
N GLY A 152 25.52 23.33 11.11
CA GLY A 152 25.71 24.28 12.21
C GLY A 152 25.26 23.85 13.60
N SER A 153 24.35 22.87 13.74
CA SER A 153 23.96 22.32 15.05
C SER A 153 23.46 20.90 14.88
N ALA A 154 23.98 19.95 15.69
CA ALA A 154 23.42 18.60 15.75
C ALA A 154 22.12 18.67 16.56
N THR A 155 20.98 18.81 15.86
CA THR A 155 19.67 18.65 16.48
C THR A 155 19.33 17.16 16.45
N THR A 156 19.33 16.51 17.62
CA THR A 156 18.68 15.22 17.83
C THR A 156 17.17 15.48 17.81
N VAL A 157 16.46 14.90 16.86
CA VAL A 157 14.99 14.89 16.87
C VAL A 157 14.58 13.44 16.96
N GLU A 158 13.96 13.08 18.08
CA GLU A 158 13.45 11.74 18.37
C GLU A 158 12.20 11.50 17.53
N VAL A 159 12.34 10.81 16.40
CA VAL A 159 11.22 10.43 15.53
C VAL A 159 11.30 8.93 15.33
N GLY A 160 10.64 8.18 16.21
CA GLY A 160 10.59 6.71 16.20
C GLY A 160 10.22 6.13 17.56
N ASN A 161 9.81 4.86 17.59
CA ASN A 161 9.62 4.15 18.84
C ASN A 161 10.97 3.91 19.53
N GLN A 162 11.24 4.68 20.59
CA GLN A 162 12.46 4.49 21.38
C GLN A 162 12.37 3.32 22.36
N LEU A 163 11.16 2.86 22.67
CA LEU A 163 10.93 1.83 23.68
C LEU A 163 11.37 0.46 23.17
N VAL A 164 11.09 0.11 21.92
CA VAL A 164 11.45 -1.21 21.38
C VAL A 164 12.97 -1.41 21.38
N PRO A 165 13.80 -0.49 20.81
CA PRO A 165 15.26 -0.64 20.82
C PRO A 165 15.84 -0.61 22.23
N LEU A 166 15.28 0.23 23.11
CA LEU A 166 15.66 0.29 24.52
C LEU A 166 15.42 -1.06 25.19
N TYR A 167 14.21 -1.62 25.11
CA TYR A 167 13.88 -2.90 25.71
C TYR A 167 14.70 -4.05 25.15
N VAL A 168 14.93 -4.10 23.83
CA VAL A 168 15.82 -5.08 23.20
C VAL A 168 17.25 -4.96 23.75
N SER A 169 17.79 -3.74 23.86
CA SER A 169 19.13 -3.51 24.40
C SER A 169 19.25 -3.88 25.90
N GLU A 170 18.21 -3.59 26.69
CA GLU A 170 18.19 -3.91 28.11
C GLU A 170 18.02 -5.41 28.35
N ILE A 171 17.21 -6.10 27.55
CA ILE A 171 17.13 -7.56 27.54
C ILE A 171 18.50 -8.15 27.18
N ARG A 172 19.19 -7.62 26.16
CA ARG A 172 20.53 -8.07 25.76
C ARG A 172 21.54 -7.96 26.90
N ASN A 173 21.60 -6.79 27.53
CA ASN A 173 22.55 -6.50 28.62
C ASN A 173 22.25 -7.32 29.87
N GLU A 174 20.98 -7.50 30.23
CA GLU A 174 20.64 -8.30 31.40
C GLU A 174 20.83 -9.79 31.15
N LEU A 175 20.55 -10.28 29.93
CA LEU A 175 20.80 -11.68 29.58
C LEU A 175 22.30 -12.01 29.43
N SER A 176 23.16 -11.05 29.09
CA SER A 176 24.61 -11.33 28.97
C SER A 176 25.26 -11.69 30.30
N ASP A 177 24.73 -11.13 31.39
CA ASP A 177 25.27 -11.33 32.75
C ASP A 177 24.78 -12.64 33.39
N LEU A 178 23.84 -13.33 32.76
CA LEU A 178 23.27 -14.59 33.24
C LEU A 178 23.91 -15.79 32.53
N ASN A 179 24.06 -16.91 33.23
CA ASN A 179 24.58 -18.15 32.66
C ASN A 179 23.75 -19.37 33.14
N GLY A 180 24.12 -20.56 32.69
CA GLY A 180 23.32 -21.77 32.90
C GLY A 180 22.53 -22.19 31.65
N VAL A 181 22.14 -23.47 31.60
CA VAL A 181 21.54 -24.09 30.40
C VAL A 181 20.26 -23.39 29.97
N ALA A 182 19.36 -23.08 30.92
CA ALA A 182 18.12 -22.37 30.64
C ALA A 182 18.36 -20.95 30.11
N MET A 183 19.40 -20.25 30.57
CA MET A 183 19.73 -18.89 30.12
C MET A 183 20.39 -18.88 28.73
N ILE A 184 21.24 -19.88 28.45
CA ILE A 184 21.77 -20.10 27.09
C ILE A 184 20.61 -20.33 26.13
N ARG A 185 19.69 -21.23 26.48
CA ARG A 185 18.55 -21.55 25.63
C ARG A 185 17.60 -20.37 25.44
N LEU A 186 17.36 -19.59 26.48
CA LEU A 186 16.60 -18.34 26.40
C LEU A 186 17.26 -17.34 25.41
N ARG A 187 18.59 -17.22 25.43
CA ARG A 187 19.35 -16.37 24.48
C ARG A 187 19.30 -16.91 23.05
N GLU A 188 19.45 -18.22 22.86
CA GLU A 188 19.44 -18.82 21.52
C GLU A 188 18.07 -18.71 20.84
N VAL A 189 17.00 -18.93 21.60
CA VAL A 189 15.65 -19.04 21.04
C VAL A 189 14.92 -17.71 21.02
N TYR A 190 15.07 -16.92 22.09
CA TYR A 190 14.32 -15.68 22.30
C TYR A 190 15.23 -14.47 22.51
N GLY A 191 16.55 -14.59 22.30
CA GLY A 191 17.49 -13.51 22.57
C GLY A 191 17.17 -12.22 21.84
N ALA A 192 17.78 -11.13 22.31
CA ALA A 192 17.57 -9.78 21.77
C ALA A 192 17.70 -9.70 20.24
N ASP A 193 18.62 -10.45 19.65
CA ASP A 193 18.84 -10.48 18.19
C ASP A 193 17.64 -11.08 17.45
N ARG A 194 17.01 -12.12 18.02
CA ARG A 194 15.78 -12.73 17.50
C ARG A 194 14.61 -11.75 17.50
N ILE A 195 14.46 -11.00 18.58
CA ILE A 195 13.42 -9.98 18.72
C ILE A 195 13.66 -8.85 17.71
N GLU A 196 14.91 -8.40 17.56
CA GLU A 196 15.31 -7.40 16.57
C GLU A 196 14.95 -7.86 15.15
N ASP A 197 15.28 -9.10 14.77
CA ASP A 197 14.94 -9.67 13.47
C ASP A 197 13.42 -9.73 13.23
N VAL A 198 12.65 -10.19 14.22
CA VAL A 198 11.18 -10.29 14.10
C VAL A 198 10.54 -8.91 13.96
N MET A 199 10.94 -7.95 14.79
CA MET A 199 10.44 -6.57 14.69
C MET A 199 10.82 -5.92 13.36
N THR A 200 12.01 -6.25 12.83
CA THR A 200 12.45 -5.82 11.49
C THR A 200 11.53 -6.34 10.39
N GLY A 201 11.19 -7.63 10.40
CA GLY A 201 10.30 -8.20 9.38
C GLY A 201 8.87 -7.70 9.50
N LEU A 202 8.34 -7.55 10.72
CA LEU A 202 7.01 -6.95 10.94
C LEU A 202 6.96 -5.50 10.45
N ASN A 203 8.04 -4.73 10.67
CA ASN A 203 8.18 -3.39 10.10
C ASN A 203 8.20 -3.42 8.56
N ALA A 204 8.96 -4.34 7.95
CA ALA A 204 9.01 -4.50 6.50
C ALA A 204 7.63 -4.78 5.89
N LEU A 205 6.85 -5.69 6.46
CA LEU A 205 5.48 -5.98 6.01
C LEU A 205 4.56 -4.76 6.14
N SER A 206 4.71 -3.98 7.23
CA SER A 206 3.94 -2.74 7.39
C SER A 206 4.32 -1.67 6.35
N VAL A 207 5.59 -1.61 5.93
CA VAL A 207 6.03 -0.74 4.85
C VAL A 207 5.39 -1.17 3.54
N VAL A 208 5.41 -2.47 3.20
CA VAL A 208 4.72 -2.99 2.00
C VAL A 208 3.25 -2.61 2.01
N ALA A 209 2.54 -2.82 3.13
CA ALA A 209 1.14 -2.40 3.24
C ALA A 209 0.97 -0.89 2.95
N GLY A 210 1.89 -0.05 3.44
CA GLY A 210 1.87 1.38 3.16
C GLY A 210 2.14 1.71 1.69
N VAL A 211 3.06 0.99 1.04
CA VAL A 211 3.40 1.19 -0.38
C VAL A 211 2.18 0.86 -1.24
N LEU A 212 1.43 -0.19 -0.92
CA LEU A 212 0.25 -0.60 -1.66
C LEU A 212 -0.85 0.47 -1.64
N VAL A 213 -1.09 1.13 -0.51
CA VAL A 213 -2.08 2.21 -0.41
C VAL A 213 -1.57 3.51 -1.05
N ALA A 214 -0.29 3.84 -0.85
CA ALA A 214 0.32 5.04 -1.45
C ALA A 214 0.41 4.94 -2.98
N GLY A 215 0.74 3.74 -3.48
CA GLY A 215 0.71 3.42 -4.90
C GLY A 215 -0.68 3.59 -5.48
N GLU A 216 -1.70 3.05 -4.80
CA GLU A 216 -3.10 3.21 -5.21
C GLU A 216 -3.52 4.68 -5.31
N LYS A 217 -3.21 5.48 -4.29
CA LYS A 217 -3.45 6.93 -4.30
C LYS A 217 -2.89 7.58 -5.57
N GLN A 218 -1.65 7.26 -5.92
CA GLN A 218 -0.97 7.86 -7.04
C GLN A 218 -1.43 7.30 -8.40
N THR A 219 -1.87 6.04 -8.47
CA THR A 219 -2.49 5.46 -9.67
C THR A 219 -3.74 6.27 -10.00
N TRP A 220 -4.56 6.58 -9.00
CA TRP A 220 -5.74 7.42 -9.18
C TRP A 220 -5.40 8.87 -9.53
N ALA A 221 -4.33 9.44 -8.97
CA ALA A 221 -3.88 10.79 -9.34
C ALA A 221 -3.50 10.87 -10.83
N ARG A 222 -2.67 9.93 -11.29
CA ARG A 222 -2.25 9.82 -12.69
C ARG A 222 -3.43 9.53 -13.61
N PHE A 223 -4.34 8.64 -13.19
CA PHE A 223 -5.57 8.36 -13.92
C PHE A 223 -6.39 9.63 -14.16
N HIS A 224 -6.68 10.43 -13.13
CA HIS A 224 -7.49 11.65 -13.30
C HIS A 224 -6.79 12.68 -14.20
N ARG A 225 -5.48 12.86 -14.05
CA ARG A 225 -4.66 13.72 -14.93
C ARG A 225 -4.73 13.28 -16.39
N ASP A 226 -4.51 11.99 -16.64
CA ASP A 226 -4.43 11.44 -17.99
C ASP A 226 -5.80 11.33 -18.63
N PHE A 227 -6.84 11.02 -17.83
CA PHE A 227 -8.22 11.08 -18.26
C PHE A 227 -8.62 12.50 -18.65
N HIS A 228 -8.27 13.51 -17.87
CA HIS A 228 -8.53 14.91 -18.22
C HIS A 228 -7.89 15.30 -19.55
N LYS A 229 -6.61 15.00 -19.73
CA LYS A 229 -5.88 15.24 -20.98
C LYS A 229 -6.52 14.51 -22.16
N LEU A 230 -6.88 13.24 -22.00
CA LEU A 230 -7.54 12.44 -23.04
C LEU A 230 -8.86 13.09 -23.49
N ILE A 231 -9.70 13.54 -22.56
CA ILE A 231 -10.98 14.17 -22.90
C ILE A 231 -10.77 15.54 -23.58
N ASP A 232 -9.85 16.37 -23.07
CA ASP A 232 -9.56 17.69 -23.65
C ASP A 232 -8.92 17.57 -25.04
N GLY A 233 -7.95 16.68 -25.20
CA GLY A 233 -7.31 16.35 -26.47
C GLY A 233 -8.31 15.81 -27.49
N ALA A 234 -9.17 14.86 -27.09
CA ALA A 234 -10.22 14.34 -27.96
C ALA A 234 -11.21 15.44 -28.39
N ALA A 235 -11.64 16.32 -27.48
CA ALA A 235 -12.51 17.44 -27.83
C ALA A 235 -11.86 18.38 -28.85
N SER A 236 -10.55 18.66 -28.69
CA SER A 236 -9.78 19.45 -29.66
C SER A 236 -9.68 18.74 -31.03
N ASP A 237 -9.43 17.44 -31.05
CA ASP A 237 -9.26 16.66 -32.28
C ASP A 237 -10.57 16.50 -33.06
N PHE A 238 -11.68 16.22 -32.38
CA PHE A 238 -13.00 16.22 -33.02
C PHE A 238 -13.36 17.59 -33.60
N HIS A 239 -13.02 18.68 -32.91
CA HIS A 239 -13.21 20.04 -33.42
C HIS A 239 -12.32 20.38 -34.61
N ALA A 240 -11.05 19.96 -34.59
CA ALA A 240 -10.15 20.13 -35.73
C ALA A 240 -10.66 19.34 -36.95
N PHE A 241 -11.12 18.10 -36.73
CA PHE A 241 -11.72 17.25 -37.76
C PHE A 241 -13.00 17.88 -38.34
N SER A 242 -13.85 18.49 -37.50
CA SER A 242 -15.05 19.20 -37.97
C SER A 242 -14.70 20.34 -38.93
N LYS A 243 -13.59 21.05 -38.69
CA LYS A 243 -13.06 22.12 -39.56
C LYS A 243 -12.28 21.62 -40.78
N GLY A 244 -11.89 20.34 -40.78
CA GLY A 244 -11.13 19.73 -41.87
C GLY A 244 -9.64 20.05 -41.78
N ASP A 245 -9.20 20.45 -40.60
CA ASP A 245 -7.81 20.59 -40.24
C ASP A 245 -7.21 19.19 -39.96
N GLY A 246 -5.89 19.06 -40.05
CA GLY A 246 -5.22 17.81 -39.71
C GLY A 246 -5.32 17.52 -38.22
N VAL A 247 -5.72 16.29 -37.86
CA VAL A 247 -5.67 15.77 -36.49
C VAL A 247 -4.19 15.58 -36.12
N SER A 248 -3.76 16.12 -34.98
CA SER A 248 -2.34 16.25 -34.62
C SER A 248 -1.99 15.48 -33.35
N ALA A 249 -1.24 14.39 -33.56
CA ALA A 249 -0.23 13.78 -32.70
C ALA A 249 -0.68 13.18 -31.36
N GLY A 250 -0.33 11.90 -31.17
CA GLY A 250 -0.62 11.14 -29.96
C GLY A 250 -0.07 11.75 -28.69
N GLU A 251 -0.80 11.51 -27.62
CA GLU A 251 -0.40 11.83 -26.26
C GLU A 251 0.16 10.58 -25.58
N VAL A 252 1.23 10.76 -24.82
CA VAL A 252 1.78 9.70 -23.98
C VAL A 252 1.11 9.83 -22.62
N PHE A 253 0.39 8.78 -22.21
CA PHE A 253 -0.21 8.71 -20.88
C PHE A 253 0.66 7.81 -19.98
N ASP A 254 0.78 8.20 -18.72
CA ASP A 254 1.70 7.57 -17.75
C ASP A 254 0.92 7.25 -16.47
N ILE A 255 -0.09 6.37 -16.60
CA ILE A 255 -0.86 5.81 -15.48
C ILE A 255 -0.06 4.74 -14.76
N VAL A 256 0.79 4.06 -15.51
CA VAL A 256 1.54 2.90 -15.09
C VAL A 256 2.57 3.26 -14.02
N MET A 257 2.57 2.53 -12.91
CA MET A 257 3.50 2.77 -11.81
C MET A 257 4.06 1.47 -11.27
N SER A 258 5.37 1.44 -10.97
CA SER A 258 5.92 0.32 -10.21
C SER A 258 5.66 0.49 -8.72
N VAL A 259 5.65 -0.65 -8.02
CA VAL A 259 5.69 -0.67 -6.55
C VAL A 259 6.96 0.03 -6.01
N ALA A 260 8.06 0.02 -6.78
CA ALA A 260 9.28 0.73 -6.44
C ALA A 260 9.07 2.25 -6.42
N ASP A 261 8.40 2.79 -7.44
CA ASP A 261 8.07 4.22 -7.53
C ASP A 261 7.13 4.62 -6.40
N ALA A 262 6.11 3.79 -6.13
CA ALA A 262 5.18 3.98 -5.03
C ALA A 262 5.87 4.03 -3.66
N SER A 263 6.98 3.30 -3.49
CA SER A 263 7.75 3.32 -2.23
C SER A 263 8.41 4.67 -1.95
N GLY A 264 8.77 5.42 -2.99
CA GLY A 264 9.26 6.80 -2.85
C GLY A 264 8.18 7.79 -2.44
N LEU A 265 6.90 7.47 -2.67
CA LEU A 265 5.75 8.32 -2.34
C LEU A 265 5.37 8.23 -0.87
N LEU A 266 5.66 7.12 -0.20
CA LEU A 266 5.64 7.10 1.24
C LEU A 266 6.68 8.10 1.73
N SER A 267 6.22 9.32 2.00
CA SER A 267 6.95 10.38 2.71
C SER A 267 7.14 9.95 4.17
N LEU A 268 7.80 8.81 4.35
CA LEU A 268 8.43 8.50 5.61
C LEU A 268 9.39 9.65 5.86
N PRO A 269 9.45 10.20 7.09
CA PRO A 269 10.44 11.21 7.41
C PRO A 269 11.78 10.76 6.82
N THR A 270 12.49 11.62 6.08
CA THR A 270 13.77 11.30 5.38
C THR A 270 14.82 10.61 6.28
N LYS A 271 14.56 10.56 7.58
CA LYS A 271 15.27 9.90 8.67
C LYS A 271 14.93 8.40 8.84
N VAL A 272 13.72 7.95 8.53
CA VAL A 272 13.31 6.53 8.49
C VAL A 272 13.95 5.81 7.29
N ALA A 273 14.16 6.50 6.17
CA ALA A 273 14.94 5.99 5.03
C ALA A 273 16.37 5.55 5.44
N SER A 274 16.95 6.16 6.49
CA SER A 274 18.25 5.73 7.04
C SER A 274 18.17 4.49 7.94
N ALA A 275 17.01 4.20 8.53
CA ALA A 275 16.73 2.96 9.25
C ALA A 275 16.54 1.79 8.28
N ILE A 276 15.97 2.08 7.10
CA ILE A 276 16.01 1.21 5.91
C ILE A 276 17.47 0.99 5.43
N GLY A 277 18.44 1.79 5.89
CA GLY A 277 19.88 1.60 5.64
C GLY A 277 20.53 0.44 6.40
N LYS A 278 19.97 -0.04 7.52
CA LYS A 278 20.28 -1.37 8.08
C LYS A 278 19.59 -2.50 7.29
N ALA A 279 18.85 -2.12 6.28
CA ALA A 279 17.87 -2.90 5.58
C ALA A 279 18.27 -3.07 4.12
N THR A 280 19.55 -3.40 3.87
CA THR A 280 19.88 -4.18 2.67
C THR A 280 19.11 -5.50 2.65
N THR A 281 18.73 -6.02 3.83
CA THR A 281 17.85 -7.19 3.97
C THR A 281 16.37 -6.85 3.69
N ILE A 282 15.83 -5.75 4.23
CA ILE A 282 14.43 -5.33 3.92
C ILE A 282 14.31 -4.83 2.49
N GLY A 283 15.29 -4.07 2.00
CA GLY A 283 15.40 -3.65 0.60
C GLY A 283 15.46 -4.85 -0.33
N GLY A 284 16.30 -5.87 -0.05
CA GLY A 284 16.31 -7.11 -0.84
C GLY A 284 15.04 -7.96 -0.74
N ILE A 285 14.34 -7.91 0.40
CA ILE A 285 13.03 -8.56 0.60
C ILE A 285 11.96 -7.82 -0.22
N ILE A 286 11.88 -6.50 -0.08
CA ILE A 286 10.94 -5.64 -0.79
C ILE A 286 11.23 -5.72 -2.29
N GLU A 287 12.46 -5.48 -2.75
CA GLU A 287 12.92 -5.61 -4.16
C GLU A 287 12.58 -6.99 -4.77
N GLY A 288 12.63 -8.06 -3.98
CA GLY A 288 12.20 -9.40 -4.41
C GLY A 288 10.69 -9.53 -4.65
N TRP A 289 9.89 -8.65 -4.05
CA TRP A 289 8.42 -8.62 -4.14
C TRP A 289 7.90 -7.61 -5.16
N LEU A 290 8.72 -6.64 -5.58
CA LEU A 290 8.32 -5.62 -6.56
C LEU A 290 8.31 -6.25 -7.96
N PRO A 291 7.17 -6.25 -8.67
CA PRO A 291 7.19 -6.52 -10.09
C PRO A 291 7.87 -5.35 -10.82
N PRO A 292 8.42 -5.56 -12.03
CA PRO A 292 8.92 -4.45 -12.83
C PRO A 292 7.78 -3.45 -13.13
N PRO A 293 8.08 -2.14 -13.27
CA PRO A 293 7.11 -1.19 -13.81
C PRO A 293 6.55 -1.74 -15.14
N PRO A 294 5.23 -1.70 -15.34
CA PRO A 294 4.70 -1.89 -16.68
C PRO A 294 5.27 -0.80 -17.63
N GLU A 295 5.25 -1.04 -18.94
CA GLU A 295 5.71 -0.03 -19.90
C GLU A 295 4.61 1.04 -20.08
N PRO A 296 4.95 2.35 -20.12
CA PRO A 296 3.99 3.39 -20.47
C PRO A 296 3.35 3.10 -21.83
N HIS A 297 2.06 3.41 -21.96
CA HIS A 297 1.33 3.25 -23.22
C HIS A 297 1.27 4.58 -23.97
N ASP A 298 1.59 4.53 -25.27
CA ASP A 298 1.40 5.65 -26.20
C ASP A 298 -0.01 5.55 -26.79
N TYR A 299 -0.79 6.63 -26.71
CA TYR A 299 -2.15 6.66 -27.22
C TYR A 299 -2.22 7.67 -28.37
N THR A 300 -2.48 7.18 -29.57
CA THR A 300 -2.70 8.02 -30.75
C THR A 300 -4.17 8.02 -31.13
N LEU A 301 -4.77 9.22 -31.20
CA LEU A 301 -6.06 9.42 -31.84
C LEU A 301 -5.87 9.47 -33.36
N ASP A 302 -6.11 8.34 -34.02
CA ASP A 302 -5.87 8.17 -35.45
C ASP A 302 -7.17 7.90 -36.21
N GLY A 303 -7.39 8.59 -37.33
CA GLY A 303 -8.54 8.35 -38.19
C GLY A 303 -8.74 9.42 -39.27
N SER A 304 -9.28 9.01 -40.41
CA SER A 304 -9.68 9.92 -41.50
C SER A 304 -11.19 10.03 -41.69
N SER A 305 -11.98 9.34 -40.86
CA SER A 305 -13.44 9.42 -40.78
C SER A 305 -13.88 9.60 -39.32
N TYR A 306 -15.13 10.03 -39.11
CA TYR A 306 -15.68 10.13 -37.76
C TYR A 306 -15.62 8.79 -37.02
N ASP A 307 -16.03 7.70 -37.68
CA ASP A 307 -16.05 6.36 -37.09
C ASP A 307 -14.64 5.90 -36.68
N ALA A 308 -13.61 6.20 -37.48
CA ALA A 308 -12.24 5.85 -37.14
C ALA A 308 -11.74 6.64 -35.93
N LEU A 309 -11.96 7.96 -35.91
CA LEU A 309 -11.59 8.83 -34.80
C LEU A 309 -12.33 8.45 -33.51
N SER A 310 -13.63 8.18 -33.59
CA SER A 310 -14.44 7.73 -32.46
C SER A 310 -14.02 6.34 -31.97
N SER A 311 -13.73 5.40 -32.86
CA SER A 311 -13.24 4.08 -32.47
C SER A 311 -11.88 4.17 -31.76
N SER A 312 -10.99 5.03 -32.24
CA SER A 312 -9.69 5.28 -31.61
C SER A 312 -9.83 5.91 -30.23
N PHE A 313 -10.72 6.91 -30.07
CA PHE A 313 -11.05 7.49 -28.77
C PHE A 313 -11.60 6.47 -27.77
N TRP A 314 -12.58 5.66 -28.18
CA TRP A 314 -13.13 4.64 -27.28
C TRP A 314 -12.12 3.55 -26.92
N THR A 315 -11.20 3.23 -27.84
CA THR A 315 -10.08 2.31 -27.53
C THR A 315 -9.19 2.92 -26.46
N ALA A 316 -8.82 4.20 -26.60
CA ALA A 316 -8.02 4.90 -25.61
C ALA A 316 -8.69 4.94 -24.22
N VAL A 317 -10.01 5.17 -24.15
CA VAL A 317 -10.77 5.13 -22.89
C VAL A 317 -10.71 3.75 -22.21
N VAL A 318 -10.85 2.67 -23.00
CA VAL A 318 -10.77 1.28 -22.49
C VAL A 318 -9.36 0.91 -22.05
N ASP A 319 -8.36 1.30 -22.82
CA ASP A 319 -6.95 1.06 -22.53
C ASP A 319 -6.55 1.80 -21.23
N LEU A 320 -7.03 3.04 -21.02
CA LEU A 320 -6.81 3.81 -19.78
C LEU A 320 -7.32 3.07 -18.54
N ALA A 321 -8.52 2.49 -18.64
CA ALA A 321 -9.10 1.67 -17.57
C ALA A 321 -8.33 0.35 -17.37
N THR A 322 -7.76 -0.20 -18.44
CA THR A 322 -6.94 -1.41 -18.40
C THR A 322 -5.59 -1.16 -17.74
N ASP A 323 -4.98 0.01 -17.94
CA ASP A 323 -3.72 0.39 -17.29
C ASP A 323 -3.84 0.53 -15.77
N VAL A 324 -4.96 1.10 -15.30
CA VAL A 324 -5.28 1.12 -13.86
C VAL A 324 -5.35 -0.31 -13.33
N GLU A 325 -6.07 -1.20 -14.02
CA GLU A 325 -6.20 -2.59 -13.59
C GLU A 325 -4.87 -3.34 -13.60
N ASN A 326 -4.03 -3.15 -14.61
CA ASN A 326 -2.70 -3.76 -14.68
C ASN A 326 -1.80 -3.33 -13.50
N THR A 327 -1.91 -2.06 -13.10
CA THR A 327 -1.20 -1.53 -11.93
C THR A 327 -1.74 -2.14 -10.63
N GLU A 328 -3.06 -2.28 -10.49
CA GLU A 328 -3.67 -2.95 -9.35
C GLU A 328 -3.32 -4.43 -9.28
N LEU A 329 -3.25 -5.14 -10.40
CA LEU A 329 -2.80 -6.55 -10.45
C LEU A 329 -1.35 -6.70 -9.98
N THR A 330 -0.51 -5.73 -10.33
CA THR A 330 0.89 -5.64 -9.87
C THR A 330 0.95 -5.47 -8.35
N PHE A 331 0.09 -4.61 -7.79
CA PHE A 331 -0.03 -4.41 -6.34
C PHE A 331 -0.61 -5.63 -5.62
N ASN A 332 -1.60 -6.29 -6.22
CA ASN A 332 -2.16 -7.55 -5.76
C ASN A 332 -1.09 -8.65 -5.63
N ASP A 333 -0.29 -8.83 -6.67
CA ASP A 333 0.78 -9.84 -6.69
C ASP A 333 1.84 -9.56 -5.61
N CYS A 334 2.17 -8.29 -5.39
CA CYS A 334 3.08 -7.89 -4.32
C CYS A 334 2.51 -8.25 -2.94
N ALA A 335 1.23 -7.93 -2.68
CA ALA A 335 0.56 -8.25 -1.42
C ALA A 335 0.52 -9.77 -1.15
N VAL A 336 0.13 -10.56 -2.16
CA VAL A 336 0.06 -12.02 -2.07
C VAL A 336 1.43 -12.63 -1.80
N LYS A 337 2.48 -12.18 -2.49
CA LYS A 337 3.86 -12.65 -2.26
C LYS A 337 4.33 -12.33 -0.86
N ALA A 338 4.10 -11.11 -0.37
CA ALA A 338 4.49 -10.69 0.97
C ALA A 338 3.84 -11.57 2.05
N VAL A 339 2.53 -11.87 1.94
CA VAL A 339 1.83 -12.78 2.86
C VAL A 339 2.37 -14.20 2.77
N GLN A 340 2.57 -14.73 1.56
CA GLN A 340 3.09 -16.08 1.35
C GLN A 340 4.48 -16.25 1.99
N GLU A 341 5.38 -15.28 1.80
CA GLU A 341 6.72 -15.34 2.40
C GLU A 341 6.69 -15.21 3.92
N ALA A 342 5.81 -14.38 4.46
CA ALA A 342 5.63 -14.24 5.90
C ALA A 342 5.08 -15.50 6.58
N THR A 343 4.28 -16.30 5.86
CA THR A 343 3.54 -17.45 6.43
C THR A 343 4.12 -18.82 6.07
N THR A 344 5.03 -18.92 5.10
CA THR A 344 5.53 -20.22 4.61
C THR A 344 6.35 -20.97 5.69
N PRO A 345 5.96 -22.19 6.09
CA PRO A 345 6.55 -22.89 7.24
C PRO A 345 8.05 -23.23 7.16
N ASN A 346 8.66 -23.21 5.98
CA ASN A 346 10.05 -23.58 5.71
C ASN A 346 10.84 -22.53 4.91
N GLY A 347 10.30 -21.31 4.77
CA GLY A 347 11.01 -20.23 4.10
C GLY A 347 12.16 -19.73 4.97
N VAL A 348 13.30 -19.39 4.34
CA VAL A 348 14.47 -18.77 5.01
C VAL A 348 14.10 -17.48 5.76
N VAL A 349 12.95 -16.87 5.44
CA VAL A 349 12.49 -15.59 5.96
C VAL A 349 11.50 -15.72 7.14
N ARG A 350 10.87 -16.88 7.40
CA ARG A 350 9.84 -17.01 8.47
C ARG A 350 10.38 -16.65 9.85
N THR A 351 11.65 -16.96 10.10
CA THR A 351 12.31 -16.58 11.34
C THR A 351 12.27 -15.07 11.54
N SER A 352 12.29 -14.26 10.48
CA SER A 352 12.21 -12.79 10.58
C SER A 352 10.80 -12.24 10.84
N PHE A 353 9.77 -13.08 10.98
CA PHE A 353 8.38 -12.63 11.18
C PHE A 353 7.68 -13.26 12.39
N ASP A 354 8.17 -14.40 12.87
CA ASP A 354 7.51 -15.23 13.87
C ASP A 354 8.53 -15.70 14.92
N LEU A 355 8.27 -15.38 16.20
CA LEU A 355 9.06 -15.81 17.36
C LEU A 355 8.85 -17.29 17.71
N LYS A 356 8.08 -18.05 16.91
CA LYS A 356 7.61 -19.39 17.27
C LYS A 356 8.64 -20.35 17.88
N ASN A 357 8.14 -20.97 18.93
CA ASN A 357 8.70 -21.92 19.89
C ASN A 357 9.33 -23.22 19.32
N PRO A 358 10.52 -23.66 19.78
CA PRO A 358 10.91 -25.07 19.75
C PRO A 358 10.05 -25.87 20.75
N SER A 359 9.57 -27.04 20.35
CA SER A 359 8.62 -27.86 21.13
C SER A 359 9.09 -28.27 22.53
N GLU A 360 10.37 -28.12 22.85
CA GLU A 360 10.94 -28.33 24.18
C GLU A 360 11.89 -27.16 24.53
N PHE A 361 11.52 -26.34 25.54
CA PHE A 361 12.36 -25.26 26.06
C PHE A 361 13.61 -25.82 26.77
N LEU A 362 13.47 -26.99 27.38
CA LEU A 362 14.57 -27.83 27.89
C LEU A 362 14.21 -29.27 27.54
N ASN A 363 15.18 -30.07 27.12
CA ASN A 363 14.91 -31.48 26.84
C ASN A 363 14.54 -32.20 28.13
N SER A 364 13.60 -33.15 28.08
CA SER A 364 13.28 -33.98 29.25
C SER A 364 14.53 -34.74 29.73
N GLY A 365 15.08 -34.33 30.88
CA GLY A 365 16.33 -34.86 31.45
C GLY A 365 17.55 -33.95 31.36
N GLU A 366 17.46 -32.75 30.76
CA GLU A 366 18.43 -31.65 30.95
C GLU A 366 18.27 -31.04 32.36
N HIS A 367 18.51 -31.87 33.37
CA HIS A 367 18.73 -31.46 34.75
C HIS A 367 20.20 -31.69 35.02
N GLY A 368 20.99 -30.64 35.14
CA GLY A 368 22.40 -30.88 35.39
C GLY A 368 23.31 -29.67 35.27
N ILE A 369 24.33 -29.77 36.13
CA ILE A 369 25.60 -29.08 36.16
C ILE A 369 25.88 -28.29 34.86
N TYR A 370 25.85 -26.97 34.97
CA TYR A 370 26.41 -26.08 33.97
C TYR A 370 27.91 -26.32 33.79
N TYR A 371 28.36 -26.43 32.54
CA TYR A 371 29.78 -26.44 32.17
C TYR A 371 30.10 -25.15 31.42
N ASP A 372 31.20 -24.49 31.79
CA ASP A 372 31.68 -23.28 31.14
C ASP A 372 32.24 -23.55 29.74
N GLU A 373 32.65 -22.49 29.05
CA GLU A 373 33.27 -22.54 27.71
C GLU A 373 34.55 -23.39 27.63
N ASN A 374 35.15 -23.74 28.76
CA ASN A 374 36.34 -24.59 28.86
C ASN A 374 36.01 -26.04 29.28
N GLY A 375 34.72 -26.38 29.42
CA GLY A 375 34.25 -27.69 29.86
C GLY A 375 34.44 -27.96 31.35
N ALA A 376 34.73 -26.93 32.16
CA ALA A 376 34.78 -27.03 33.62
C ALA A 376 33.37 -26.82 34.19
N LYS A 377 33.07 -27.45 35.33
CA LYS A 377 31.82 -27.17 36.05
C LYS A 377 31.80 -25.70 36.46
N GLY A 378 30.89 -24.93 35.86
CA GLY A 378 30.74 -23.50 36.11
C GLY A 378 29.75 -23.23 37.23
N ASP A 379 29.89 -22.07 37.88
CA ASP A 379 28.87 -21.55 38.78
C ASP A 379 27.71 -20.95 37.97
N GLU A 380 26.49 -21.31 38.36
CA GLU A 380 25.27 -20.75 37.79
C GLU A 380 25.00 -19.36 38.39
N ILE A 381 24.89 -18.35 37.53
CA ILE A 381 24.65 -16.96 37.85
C ILE A 381 23.24 -16.63 37.37
N VAL A 382 22.32 -16.60 38.34
CA VAL A 382 20.95 -16.12 38.16
C VAL A 382 20.71 -14.96 39.12
N ILE A 383 20.38 -13.78 38.58
CA ILE A 383 20.10 -12.57 39.36
C ILE A 383 18.58 -12.33 39.36
N ASP A 384 17.92 -12.48 40.53
CA ASP A 384 16.46 -12.34 40.69
C ASP A 384 15.93 -11.04 40.08
N GLY A 385 16.57 -9.92 40.39
CA GLY A 385 16.19 -8.62 39.86
C GLY A 385 16.28 -8.53 38.34
N ALA A 386 17.26 -9.20 37.71
CA ALA A 386 17.43 -9.17 36.26
C ALA A 386 16.33 -9.99 35.56
N LEU A 387 16.06 -11.23 36.00
CA LEU A 387 15.02 -12.06 35.39
C LEU A 387 13.62 -11.44 35.47
N ARG A 388 13.28 -10.76 36.58
CA ARG A 388 12.01 -10.03 36.71
C ARG A 388 11.91 -8.86 35.73
N ARG A 389 13.00 -8.11 35.54
CA ARG A 389 13.03 -6.98 34.62
C ARG A 389 13.01 -7.45 33.16
N ILE A 390 13.73 -8.51 32.82
CA ILE A 390 13.63 -9.18 31.51
C ILE A 390 12.17 -9.60 31.23
N ALA A 391 11.53 -10.31 32.17
CA ALA A 391 10.14 -10.73 32.03
C ALA A 391 9.18 -9.57 31.79
N GLY A 392 9.31 -8.48 32.57
CA GLY A 392 8.50 -7.28 32.40
C GLY A 392 8.69 -6.59 31.05
N ARG A 393 9.89 -6.66 30.46
CA ARG A 393 10.15 -6.08 29.13
C ARG A 393 9.57 -6.91 28.00
N TYR A 394 9.61 -8.24 28.10
CA TYR A 394 8.88 -9.09 27.15
C TYR A 394 7.38 -8.80 27.20
N GLU A 395 6.80 -8.66 28.40
CA GLU A 395 5.39 -8.30 28.54
C GLU A 395 5.08 -6.95 27.88
N ALA A 396 5.91 -5.92 28.14
CA ALA A 396 5.74 -4.60 27.55
C ALA A 396 5.86 -4.60 26.02
N LEU A 397 6.77 -5.40 25.46
CA LEU A 397 6.89 -5.59 24.01
C LEU A 397 5.66 -6.31 23.45
N GLY A 398 5.14 -7.32 24.16
CA GLY A 398 3.93 -8.04 23.75
C GLY A 398 2.70 -7.14 23.74
N ASP A 399 2.50 -6.33 24.79
CA ASP A 399 1.42 -5.34 24.85
C ASP A 399 1.53 -4.29 23.74
N HIS A 400 2.75 -3.85 23.42
CA HIS A 400 3.01 -2.98 22.29
C HIS A 400 2.58 -3.63 20.96
N CYS A 401 2.98 -4.87 20.70
CA CYS A 401 2.57 -5.62 19.52
C CYS A 401 1.04 -5.77 19.40
N ARG A 402 0.33 -6.05 20.51
CA ARG A 402 -1.15 -6.09 20.55
C ARG A 402 -1.77 -4.74 20.22
N ALA A 403 -1.23 -3.65 20.79
CA ALA A 403 -1.72 -2.30 20.52
C ALA A 403 -1.55 -1.93 19.04
N VAL A 404 -0.39 -2.22 18.45
CA VAL A 404 -0.12 -1.99 17.03
C VAL A 404 -1.04 -2.84 16.14
N SER A 405 -1.24 -4.13 16.47
CA SER A 405 -2.18 -5.01 15.75
C SER A 405 -3.59 -4.43 15.69
N ASN A 406 -4.10 -3.91 16.81
CA ASN A 406 -5.43 -3.30 16.86
C ASN A 406 -5.53 -2.01 16.05
N LYS A 407 -4.44 -1.20 16.00
CA LYS A 407 -4.39 0.00 15.14
C LYS A 407 -4.37 -0.37 13.66
N LEU A 408 -3.61 -1.40 13.30
CA LEU A 408 -3.47 -1.84 11.92
C LEU A 408 -4.80 -2.35 11.35
N LEU A 409 -5.57 -3.13 12.12
CA LEU A 409 -6.89 -3.61 11.69
C LEU A 409 -7.94 -2.50 11.52
N ALA A 410 -7.71 -1.32 12.09
CA ALA A 410 -8.58 -0.17 11.87
C ALA A 410 -8.27 0.56 10.54
N ALA A 411 -7.20 0.19 9.80
CA ALA A 411 -6.82 0.83 8.55
C ALA A 411 -7.76 0.45 7.37
N PRO A 412 -8.12 -0.83 7.12
CA PRO A 412 -9.08 -1.18 6.07
C PRO A 412 -10.45 -0.51 6.28
N ASP A 413 -10.90 -0.36 7.53
CA ASP A 413 -12.15 0.31 7.92
C ASP A 413 -12.19 1.82 7.60
N LYS A 414 -11.10 2.41 7.10
CA LYS A 414 -11.05 3.83 6.71
C LYS A 414 -11.55 4.09 5.29
N GLY A 415 -11.93 3.05 4.53
CA GLY A 415 -12.56 3.20 3.21
C GLY A 415 -12.33 1.96 2.33
N GLN A 416 -13.38 1.47 1.67
CA GLN A 416 -13.22 0.45 0.63
C GLN A 416 -12.85 1.12 -0.69
N TRP A 417 -11.92 0.53 -1.43
CA TRP A 417 -11.61 0.97 -2.79
C TRP A 417 -12.60 0.29 -3.72
N SER A 418 -13.53 1.05 -4.29
CA SER A 418 -14.46 0.56 -5.28
C SER A 418 -14.64 1.60 -6.38
N ARG A 419 -14.83 1.12 -7.61
CA ARG A 419 -15.14 1.94 -8.78
C ARG A 419 -16.37 1.41 -9.50
N ASP A 420 -17.05 2.30 -10.21
CA ASP A 420 -18.28 1.99 -10.96
C ASP A 420 -18.02 1.46 -12.38
N PHE A 421 -16.75 1.35 -12.78
CA PHE A 421 -16.33 0.77 -14.05
C PHE A 421 -15.48 -0.49 -13.86
N VAL A 422 -15.48 -1.34 -14.87
CA VAL A 422 -14.65 -2.54 -14.93
C VAL A 422 -13.49 -2.32 -15.89
N GLY A 423 -12.29 -2.76 -15.53
CA GLY A 423 -11.21 -2.92 -16.49
C GLY A 423 -11.31 -4.24 -17.26
N GLY A 424 -10.22 -4.66 -17.92
CA GLY A 424 -10.15 -5.87 -18.74
C GLY A 424 -10.55 -7.19 -18.06
N SER A 425 -10.37 -7.35 -16.75
CA SER A 425 -10.74 -8.59 -16.03
C SER A 425 -12.11 -8.56 -15.33
N GLY A 426 -12.82 -7.42 -15.36
CA GLY A 426 -14.15 -7.33 -14.76
C GLY A 426 -14.17 -6.99 -13.26
N LEU A 427 -13.03 -6.61 -12.66
CA LEU A 427 -12.93 -6.28 -11.24
C LEU A 427 -13.26 -4.81 -10.96
N THR A 428 -14.03 -4.57 -9.89
CA THR A 428 -14.47 -3.23 -9.45
C THR A 428 -13.84 -2.76 -8.14
N HIS A 429 -12.94 -3.55 -7.52
CA HIS A 429 -12.37 -3.27 -6.19
C HIS A 429 -10.83 -3.28 -6.15
N GLY A 430 -10.18 -3.28 -7.32
CA GLY A 430 -8.72 -3.33 -7.43
C GLY A 430 -8.08 -4.45 -6.61
N HIS A 431 -6.95 -4.15 -5.95
CA HIS A 431 -6.23 -5.05 -5.05
C HIS A 431 -6.64 -4.95 -3.57
N PHE A 432 -7.72 -4.23 -3.24
CA PHE A 432 -8.15 -4.04 -1.85
C PHE A 432 -8.26 -5.35 -1.05
N PRO A 433 -8.87 -6.45 -1.56
CA PRO A 433 -8.95 -7.71 -0.81
C PRO A 433 -7.59 -8.30 -0.44
N SER A 434 -6.58 -8.13 -1.30
CA SER A 434 -5.23 -8.63 -1.03
C SER A 434 -4.46 -7.72 -0.07
N PHE A 435 -4.70 -6.40 -0.13
CA PHE A 435 -4.24 -5.47 0.89
C PHE A 435 -4.86 -5.78 2.27
N GLU A 436 -6.17 -6.01 2.33
CA GLU A 436 -6.88 -6.41 3.55
C GLU A 436 -6.31 -7.72 4.11
N GLY A 437 -6.12 -8.73 3.27
CA GLY A 437 -5.48 -9.99 3.67
C GLY A 437 -4.04 -9.81 4.19
N LEU A 438 -3.25 -8.90 3.62
CA LEU A 438 -1.92 -8.55 4.13
C LEU A 438 -2.00 -7.89 5.51
N VAL A 439 -2.93 -6.96 5.70
CA VAL A 439 -3.17 -6.30 6.98
C VAL A 439 -3.60 -7.31 8.05
N GLU A 440 -4.53 -8.20 7.73
CA GLU A 440 -4.99 -9.26 8.63
C GLU A 440 -3.86 -10.22 9.00
N GLY A 441 -3.08 -10.67 8.01
CA GLY A 441 -1.93 -11.55 8.23
C GLY A 441 -0.86 -10.91 9.12
N LEU A 442 -0.54 -9.62 8.89
CA LEU A 442 0.39 -8.88 9.75
C LEU A 442 -0.17 -8.69 11.16
N ALA A 443 -1.47 -8.41 11.30
CA ALA A 443 -2.12 -8.30 12.60
C ALA A 443 -2.11 -9.63 13.38
N GLU A 444 -2.29 -10.77 12.71
CA GLU A 444 -2.17 -12.10 13.28
C GLU A 444 -0.74 -12.40 13.74
N LEU A 445 0.27 -12.10 12.91
CA LEU A 445 1.67 -12.23 13.28
C LEU A 445 2.03 -11.38 14.52
N LEU A 446 1.57 -10.13 14.57
CA LEU A 446 1.77 -9.27 15.74
C LEU A 446 1.16 -9.86 17.02
N ARG A 447 -0.04 -10.44 16.94
CA ARG A 447 -0.69 -11.10 18.08
C ARG A 447 0.03 -12.38 18.49
N GLY A 448 0.40 -13.22 17.54
CA GLY A 448 1.15 -14.45 17.79
C GLY A 448 2.50 -14.16 18.47
N ASN A 449 3.21 -13.14 18.00
CA ASN A 449 4.45 -12.69 18.64
C ASN A 449 4.21 -12.12 20.04
N ALA A 450 3.11 -11.39 20.26
CA ALA A 450 2.77 -10.89 21.59
C ALA A 450 2.49 -12.01 22.60
N ASP A 451 1.77 -13.05 22.17
CA ASP A 451 1.49 -14.21 23.01
C ASP A 451 2.76 -15.02 23.31
N GLU A 452 3.68 -15.12 22.34
CA GLU A 452 4.98 -15.75 22.59
C GLU A 452 5.83 -14.91 23.54
N MET A 453 5.89 -13.58 23.38
CA MET A 453 6.59 -12.69 24.32
C MET A 453 6.05 -12.83 25.75
N HIS A 454 4.72 -12.89 25.91
CA HIS A 454 4.09 -13.17 27.20
C HIS A 454 4.54 -14.52 27.77
N SER A 455 4.52 -15.58 26.95
CA SER A 455 5.00 -16.92 27.36
C SER A 455 6.47 -16.90 27.78
N VAL A 456 7.33 -16.15 27.09
CA VAL A 456 8.74 -15.98 27.47
C VAL A 456 8.87 -15.26 28.82
N GLY A 457 8.04 -14.25 29.08
CA GLY A 457 7.95 -13.61 30.39
C GLY A 457 7.62 -14.59 31.51
N GLU A 458 6.61 -15.45 31.29
CA GLU A 458 6.26 -16.52 32.24
C GLU A 458 7.42 -17.51 32.45
N LYS A 459 8.08 -17.96 31.37
CA LYS A 459 9.25 -18.85 31.43
C LYS A 459 10.39 -18.25 32.26
N CYS A 460 10.66 -16.94 32.12
CA CYS A 460 11.67 -16.24 32.93
C CYS A 460 11.32 -16.27 34.43
N LEU A 461 10.05 -16.08 34.78
CA LEU A 461 9.57 -16.13 36.17
C LEU A 461 9.58 -17.55 36.73
N LEU A 462 9.31 -18.57 35.90
CA LEU A 462 9.39 -19.97 36.29
C LEU A 462 10.84 -20.39 36.59
N VAL A 463 11.80 -20.04 35.72
CA VAL A 463 13.24 -20.27 35.97
C VAL A 463 13.67 -19.61 37.27
N LEU A 464 13.23 -18.37 37.50
CA LEU A 464 13.52 -17.64 38.72
C LEU A 464 12.97 -18.35 39.96
N HIS A 465 11.71 -18.80 39.92
CA HIS A 465 11.08 -19.50 41.03
C HIS A 465 11.81 -20.82 41.36
N ASP A 466 12.21 -21.57 40.33
CA ASP A 466 12.96 -22.82 40.50
C ASP A 466 14.34 -22.59 41.14
N PHE A 467 15.05 -21.55 40.70
CA PHE A 467 16.34 -21.17 41.27
C PHE A 467 16.22 -20.76 42.75
N ILE A 468 15.24 -19.92 43.10
CA ILE A 468 14.98 -19.51 44.49
C ILE A 468 14.66 -20.72 45.37
N THR A 469 13.85 -21.65 44.87
CA THR A 469 13.45 -22.85 45.62
C THR A 469 14.65 -23.77 45.85
N THR A 470 15.48 -23.96 44.82
CA THR A 470 16.69 -24.80 44.88
C THR A 470 17.76 -24.20 45.80
N ASP A 471 17.98 -22.89 45.75
CA ASP A 471 18.90 -22.18 46.67
C ASP A 471 18.40 -22.24 48.12
N ALA A 472 17.11 -22.07 48.36
CA ALA A 472 16.53 -22.22 49.70
C ALA A 472 16.70 -23.64 50.25
N ALA A 473 16.49 -24.68 49.43
CA ALA A 473 16.70 -26.07 49.80
C ALA A 473 18.19 -26.35 50.11
N SER A 474 19.09 -25.87 49.26
CA SER A 474 20.55 -26.01 49.41
C SER A 474 21.06 -25.32 50.69
N LYS A 475 20.58 -24.11 50.98
CA LYS A 475 20.88 -23.40 52.23
C LYS A 475 20.38 -24.14 53.47
N SER A 476 19.19 -24.74 53.39
CA SER A 476 18.64 -25.56 54.46
C SER A 476 19.50 -26.81 54.70
N ASP A 477 19.94 -27.48 53.64
CA ASP A 477 20.81 -28.66 53.74
C ASP A 477 22.21 -28.31 54.24
N MET A 478 22.82 -27.23 53.76
CA MET A 478 24.11 -26.75 54.28
C MET A 478 24.02 -26.44 55.77
N LYS A 479 22.97 -25.74 56.21
CA LYS A 479 22.74 -25.44 57.63
C LYS A 479 22.53 -26.71 58.44
N ARG A 480 21.87 -27.73 57.89
CA ARG A 480 21.72 -29.04 58.55
C ARG A 480 23.07 -29.73 58.73
N ILE A 481 23.89 -29.78 57.68
CA ILE A 481 25.24 -30.37 57.72
C ILE A 481 26.14 -29.63 58.70
N ASP A 482 26.09 -28.30 58.72
CA ASP A 482 26.87 -27.47 59.64
C ASP A 482 26.51 -27.76 61.11
N ASN A 483 25.21 -27.85 61.42
CA ASN A 483 24.74 -28.26 62.75
C ASN A 483 25.13 -29.70 63.11
N GLU A 484 25.19 -30.62 62.14
CA GLU A 484 25.63 -32.00 62.35
C GLU A 484 27.15 -32.05 62.63
N LEU A 485 27.95 -31.26 61.91
CA LEU A 485 29.39 -31.11 62.12
C LEU A 485 29.71 -30.50 63.49
N ASP A 486 29.00 -29.45 63.89
CA ASP A 486 29.15 -28.82 65.20
C ASP A 486 28.86 -29.80 66.33
N ARG A 487 27.77 -30.57 66.22
CA ARG A 487 27.45 -31.62 67.19
C ARG A 487 28.51 -32.72 67.24
N ALA A 488 28.99 -33.17 66.08
CA ALA A 488 30.05 -34.16 66.01
C ALA A 488 31.35 -33.65 66.66
N ALA A 489 31.68 -32.37 66.45
CA ALA A 489 32.83 -31.73 67.09
C ALA A 489 32.66 -31.66 68.62
N GLU A 490 31.48 -31.27 69.12
CA GLU A 490 31.17 -31.26 70.55
C GLU A 490 31.29 -32.67 71.18
N ASP A 491 30.80 -33.70 70.49
CA ASP A 491 30.85 -35.07 70.99
C ASP A 491 32.28 -35.62 71.03
N VAL A 492 33.13 -35.27 70.05
CA VAL A 492 34.57 -35.58 70.06
C VAL A 492 35.26 -34.91 71.26
N VAL A 493 34.95 -33.64 71.53
CA VAL A 493 35.50 -32.92 72.70
C VAL A 493 35.06 -33.59 74.00
N ARG A 494 33.77 -33.89 74.16
CA ARG A 494 33.27 -34.60 75.37
C ARG A 494 33.88 -35.97 75.56
N GLN A 495 34.12 -36.71 74.47
CA GLN A 495 34.74 -38.03 74.55
C GLN A 495 36.21 -37.91 74.97
N ALA A 496 36.95 -36.95 74.43
CA ALA A 496 38.31 -36.66 74.85
C ALA A 496 38.38 -36.24 76.33
N GLU A 497 37.42 -35.46 76.83
CA GLU A 497 37.33 -35.10 78.25
C GLU A 497 37.05 -36.32 79.16
N LYS A 498 36.26 -37.28 78.70
CA LYS A 498 36.01 -38.54 79.43
C LYS A 498 37.23 -39.44 79.48
N ASP A 499 38.06 -39.45 78.42
CA ASP A 499 39.25 -40.31 78.35
C ASP A 499 40.44 -39.74 79.17
N VAL A 500 40.34 -38.51 79.67
CA VAL A 500 41.37 -37.83 80.50
C VAL A 500 41.09 -37.96 82.01
N VAL A 501 39.86 -38.32 82.41
CA VAL A 501 39.45 -38.53 83.82
C VAL A 501 39.51 -40.01 84.17
#